data_AF-A0A031JWI3-F1
#
_entry.id   AF-A0A031JWI3-F1
#
_cell.length_a   1.000
_cell.length_b   1.000
_cell.length_c   1.000
_cell.angle_alpha   90.00
_cell.angle_beta   90.00
_cell.angle_gamma   90.00
#
_symmetry.space_group_name_H-M   'P 1'
#
loop_
_entity.id
_entity.type
_entity.pdbx_description
1 polymer ?
#
loop_
_entity_poly.entity_id
_entity_poly.type
_entity_poly.pdbx_seq_one_letter_code
_entity_poly.pdbx_strand_id
1 'polypeptide(L)'
;MNKGQTLLRILSIDADRENVGFEPQSACCALAQLFIKDNALRNATVVGVALSDSDCLLPLYAEGSYDEMGTLDVQSRARYVDTVPPQFVPARKGDGALQDLNMLAPAIIKVDVEGAQLSVFRGLSETIARARPICFFEVLPNYMGDDREAIDKDVAAANREKAGAIFQFFRDSGYRIYQIDLAGEESPINGFDLDDPGAFLGSDYVAHPV
;
A
#
# COMPACT_ATOMS: atom_id res chain seq x y z
N MET A 1 0.94 12.41 7.15
CA MET A 1 0.79 11.30 8.12
C MET A 1 -0.31 10.44 7.54
N ASN A 2 -0.29 9.11 7.69
CA ASN A 2 -1.41 8.30 7.24
C ASN A 2 -2.60 8.50 8.20
N LYS A 3 -3.28 9.63 8.07
CA LYS A 3 -4.38 10.10 8.95
C LYS A 3 -5.75 9.60 8.49
N GLY A 4 -5.82 8.58 7.62
CA GLY A 4 -7.06 8.17 6.98
C GLY A 4 -7.49 9.09 5.83
N GLN A 5 -6.54 9.66 5.09
CA GLN A 5 -6.85 10.53 3.94
C GLN A 5 -7.71 9.82 2.89
N THR A 6 -7.41 8.54 2.62
CA THR A 6 -8.22 7.69 1.74
C THR A 6 -9.65 7.52 2.25
N LEU A 7 -9.83 7.28 3.56
CA LEU A 7 -11.17 7.19 4.17
C LEU A 7 -11.95 8.48 3.96
N LEU A 8 -11.35 9.65 4.21
CA LEU A 8 -12.00 10.95 4.00
C LEU A 8 -12.41 11.17 2.55
N ARG A 9 -11.58 10.77 1.58
CA ARG A 9 -11.92 10.83 0.15
C ARG A 9 -13.13 9.95 -0.17
N ILE A 10 -13.16 8.70 0.34
CA ILE A 10 -14.30 7.80 0.16
C ILE A 10 -15.57 8.41 0.74
N LEU A 11 -15.53 8.91 1.99
CA LEU A 11 -16.68 9.53 2.63
C LEU A 11 -17.20 10.78 1.88
N SER A 12 -16.31 11.51 1.21
CA SER A 12 -16.68 12.69 0.41
C SER A 12 -17.44 12.34 -0.87
N ILE A 13 -17.28 11.10 -1.36
CA ILE A 13 -17.95 10.58 -2.56
C ILE A 13 -19.21 9.80 -2.16
N ASP A 14 -19.06 8.92 -1.17
CA ASP A 14 -20.10 8.02 -0.69
C ASP A 14 -19.86 7.67 0.80
N ALA A 15 -20.58 8.36 1.68
CA ALA A 15 -20.47 8.20 3.13
C ALA A 15 -21.00 6.85 3.65
N ASP A 16 -21.84 6.16 2.88
CA ASP A 16 -22.41 4.87 3.25
C ASP A 16 -21.58 3.69 2.72
N ARG A 17 -20.50 3.95 1.97
CA ARG A 17 -19.62 2.91 1.43
C ARG A 17 -18.94 2.12 2.55
N GLU A 18 -19.06 0.80 2.48
CA GLU A 18 -18.32 -0.09 3.38
C GLU A 18 -16.80 0.03 3.14
N ASN A 19 -16.04 0.29 4.21
CA ASN A 19 -14.62 0.52 4.19
C ASN A 19 -13.92 -0.22 5.34
N VAL A 20 -12.89 -1.00 4.98
CA VAL A 20 -12.01 -1.67 5.93
C VAL A 20 -10.59 -1.19 5.69
N GLY A 21 -9.98 -0.60 6.71
CA GLY A 21 -8.59 -0.15 6.72
C GLY A 21 -7.71 -0.99 7.65
N PHE A 22 -6.43 -1.09 7.30
CA PHE A 22 -5.40 -1.75 8.10
C PHE A 22 -4.25 -0.77 8.32
N GLU A 23 -3.89 -0.51 9.58
CA GLU A 23 -2.87 0.48 9.95
C GLU A 23 -2.02 -0.06 11.11
N PRO A 24 -0.77 -0.49 10.85
CA PRO A 24 0.08 -1.07 11.90
C PRO A 24 0.60 -0.04 12.92
N GLN A 25 0.68 1.25 12.58
CA GLN A 25 1.05 2.29 13.55
C GLN A 25 -0.10 2.52 14.52
N SER A 26 0.07 2.05 15.76
CA SER A 26 -1.01 2.05 16.76
C SER A 26 -1.60 3.44 17.03
N ALA A 27 -0.79 4.51 16.98
CA ALA A 27 -1.28 5.87 17.18
C ALA A 27 -2.10 6.37 15.97
N CYS A 28 -1.68 6.08 14.73
CA CYS A 28 -2.45 6.36 13.53
C CYS A 28 -3.78 5.59 13.52
N CYS A 29 -3.73 4.29 13.85
CA CYS A 29 -4.92 3.45 13.98
C CYS A 29 -5.90 4.00 15.05
N ALA A 30 -5.39 4.39 16.22
CA ALA A 30 -6.22 4.96 17.28
C ALA A 30 -6.91 6.27 16.86
N LEU A 31 -6.19 7.15 16.15
CA LEU A 31 -6.79 8.37 15.61
C LEU A 31 -7.90 8.09 14.61
N ALA A 32 -7.70 7.13 13.69
CA ALA A 32 -8.72 6.76 12.71
C ALA A 32 -9.96 6.13 13.38
N GLN A 33 -9.76 5.28 14.39
CA GLN A 33 -10.85 4.69 15.16
C GLN A 33 -11.63 5.73 15.98
N LEU A 34 -10.95 6.72 16.57
CA LEU A 34 -11.61 7.85 17.25
C LEU A 34 -12.44 8.65 16.26
N PHE A 35 -11.91 8.96 15.08
CA PHE A 35 -12.66 9.66 14.04
C PHE A 35 -13.91 8.90 13.60
N ILE A 36 -13.81 7.59 13.36
CA ILE A 36 -14.94 6.72 13.01
C ILE A 36 -16.01 6.76 14.10
N LYS A 37 -15.59 6.63 15.37
CA LYS A 37 -16.47 6.64 16.53
C LYS A 37 -17.18 7.97 16.71
N ASP A 38 -16.43 9.08 16.69
CA ASP A 38 -16.95 10.42 16.96
C ASP A 38 -17.92 10.90 15.87
N ASN A 39 -17.77 10.40 14.65
CA ASN A 39 -18.67 10.66 13.53
C ASN A 39 -19.74 9.57 13.31
N ALA A 40 -19.81 8.57 14.21
CA ALA A 40 -20.76 7.45 14.13
C ALA A 40 -20.79 6.73 12.77
N LEU A 41 -19.63 6.57 12.13
CA LEU A 41 -19.52 5.91 10.83
C LEU A 41 -19.73 4.41 11.00
N ARG A 42 -20.90 3.92 10.56
CA ARG A 42 -21.31 2.52 10.77
C ARG A 42 -20.65 1.54 9.81
N ASN A 43 -20.24 2.03 8.64
CA ASN A 43 -19.74 1.22 7.55
C ASN A 43 -18.21 1.37 7.39
N ALA A 44 -17.51 1.93 8.38
CA ALA A 44 -16.06 2.09 8.35
C ALA A 44 -15.41 1.39 9.55
N THR A 45 -14.38 0.61 9.32
CA THR A 45 -13.58 -0.05 10.37
C THR A 45 -12.10 0.07 10.04
N VAL A 46 -11.27 0.35 11.05
CA VAL A 46 -9.81 0.32 10.91
C VAL A 46 -9.23 -0.61 11.97
N VAL A 47 -8.34 -1.52 11.55
CA VAL A 47 -7.72 -2.54 12.42
C VAL A 47 -6.22 -2.30 12.52
N GLY A 48 -5.72 -2.39 13.76
CA GLY A 48 -4.31 -2.16 14.11
C GLY A 48 -3.39 -3.33 13.77
N VAL A 49 -3.33 -3.73 12.50
CA VAL A 49 -2.45 -4.79 12.00
C VAL A 49 -1.85 -4.39 10.66
N ALA A 50 -0.68 -4.93 10.34
CA ALA A 50 -0.18 -4.95 8.97
C ALA A 50 -0.87 -6.06 8.16
N LEU A 51 -1.00 -5.85 6.85
CA LEU A 51 -1.24 -6.96 5.93
C LEU A 51 0.09 -7.50 5.39
N SER A 52 0.17 -8.82 5.27
CA SER A 52 1.32 -9.55 4.73
C SER A 52 0.85 -10.83 4.05
N ASP A 53 1.78 -11.68 3.61
CA ASP A 53 1.52 -13.01 3.06
C ASP A 53 1.40 -14.11 4.12
N SER A 54 1.62 -13.77 5.39
CA SER A 54 1.64 -14.69 6.53
C SER A 54 1.28 -14.01 7.85
N ASP A 55 0.76 -14.79 8.80
CA ASP A 55 0.49 -14.34 10.17
C ASP A 55 1.79 -14.37 10.98
N CYS A 56 2.28 -13.21 11.41
CA CYS A 56 3.55 -13.10 12.13
C CYS A 56 3.69 -11.77 12.89
N LEU A 57 4.81 -11.60 13.62
CA LEU A 57 5.25 -10.29 14.11
C LEU A 57 6.31 -9.75 13.15
N LEU A 58 6.12 -8.53 12.66
CA LEU A 58 7.08 -7.85 11.79
C LEU A 58 7.65 -6.60 12.46
N PRO A 59 8.93 -6.29 12.23
CA PRO A 59 9.49 -5.01 12.65
C PRO A 59 8.92 -3.88 11.78
N LEU A 60 8.34 -2.88 12.44
CA LEU A 60 7.94 -1.61 11.84
C LEU A 60 9.01 -0.56 12.17
N TYR A 61 9.56 0.04 11.11
CA TYR A 61 10.52 1.13 11.20
C TYR A 61 9.78 2.45 10.93
N ALA A 62 9.86 3.38 11.88
CA ALA A 62 9.19 4.67 11.81
C ALA A 62 9.89 5.70 12.72
N GLU A 63 9.97 6.96 12.28
CA GLU A 63 10.39 8.12 13.07
C GLU A 63 9.22 8.62 13.94
N GLY A 64 9.04 7.97 15.08
CA GLY A 64 7.99 8.29 16.04
C GLY A 64 6.63 7.66 15.72
N SER A 65 5.59 8.09 16.44
CA SER A 65 4.28 7.42 16.42
C SER A 65 3.41 7.73 15.19
N TYR A 66 3.82 8.66 14.33
CA TYR A 66 2.98 9.28 13.30
C TYR A 66 3.67 9.42 11.94
N ASP A 67 4.65 8.56 11.69
CA ASP A 67 5.49 8.65 10.50
C ASP A 67 4.74 8.26 9.23
N GLU A 68 4.81 9.11 8.23
CA GLU A 68 4.25 8.91 6.88
C GLU A 68 4.91 7.78 6.13
N MET A 69 6.20 7.62 6.37
CA MET A 69 7.08 6.74 5.61
C MET A 69 7.38 5.46 6.41
N GLY A 70 6.50 5.15 7.38
CA GLY A 70 6.61 3.97 8.23
C GLY A 70 6.57 2.69 7.38
N THR A 71 7.53 1.80 7.57
CA THR A 71 7.72 0.65 6.68
C THR A 71 8.05 -0.64 7.41
N LEU A 72 7.57 -1.75 6.83
CA LEU A 72 7.93 -3.11 7.21
C LEU A 72 9.08 -3.66 6.36
N ASP A 73 9.46 -2.97 5.29
CA ASP A 73 10.52 -3.39 4.39
C ASP A 73 11.89 -2.92 4.91
N VAL A 74 12.70 -3.88 5.35
CA VAL A 74 14.05 -3.64 5.86
C VAL A 74 14.99 -3.01 4.83
N GLN A 75 14.72 -3.13 3.53
CA GLN A 75 15.58 -2.52 2.50
C GLN A 75 15.26 -1.04 2.28
N SER A 76 13.99 -0.64 2.43
CA SER A 76 13.59 0.77 2.48
C SER A 76 14.09 1.51 3.74
N ARG A 77 14.67 0.77 4.70
CA ARG A 77 15.31 1.27 5.94
C ARG A 77 16.51 2.18 5.72
N ALA A 78 17.00 2.38 4.50
CA ALA A 78 18.12 3.30 4.23
C ALA A 78 17.92 4.71 4.83
N ARG A 79 16.67 5.11 5.12
CA ARG A 79 16.33 6.36 5.81
C ARG A 79 16.42 6.33 7.35
N TYR A 80 16.42 5.15 7.98
CA TYR A 80 16.33 4.95 9.44
C TYR A 80 17.59 4.30 10.06
N VAL A 81 18.76 4.51 9.45
CA VAL A 81 20.02 3.87 9.86
C VAL A 81 20.33 4.15 11.35
N ASP A 82 20.54 3.07 12.10
CA ASP A 82 21.10 2.93 13.45
C ASP A 82 20.58 3.75 14.64
N THR A 83 19.52 4.56 14.51
CA THR A 83 19.08 5.44 15.61
C THR A 83 17.76 5.09 16.29
N VAL A 84 16.86 4.34 15.63
CA VAL A 84 15.55 3.99 16.20
C VAL A 84 15.31 2.47 16.20
N PRO A 85 15.11 1.83 17.38
CA PRO A 85 14.75 0.43 17.44
C PRO A 85 13.36 0.22 16.83
N PRO A 86 13.15 -0.85 16.04
CA PRO A 86 11.85 -1.11 15.43
C PRO A 86 10.79 -1.44 16.49
N GLN A 87 9.55 -1.05 16.22
CA GLN A 87 8.41 -1.53 16.97
C GLN A 87 7.90 -2.81 16.32
N PHE A 88 7.73 -3.89 17.08
CA PHE A 88 7.09 -5.09 16.53
C PHE A 88 5.58 -4.91 16.47
N VAL A 89 5.01 -5.18 15.30
CA VAL A 89 3.57 -5.10 15.05
C VAL A 89 3.03 -6.44 14.56
N PRO A 90 1.77 -6.78 14.89
CA PRO A 90 1.10 -7.93 14.30
C PRO A 90 0.88 -7.72 12.80
N ALA A 91 1.25 -8.72 12.02
CA ALA A 91 0.92 -8.86 10.61
C ALA A 91 -0.04 -10.03 10.40
N ARG A 92 -1.00 -9.86 9.51
CA ARG A 92 -1.98 -10.88 9.14
C ARG A 92 -1.92 -11.20 7.65
N LYS A 93 -2.15 -12.46 7.28
CA LYS A 93 -2.45 -12.83 5.90
C LYS A 93 -3.74 -12.13 5.48
N GLY A 94 -3.67 -11.34 4.40
CA GLY A 94 -4.77 -10.48 3.92
C GLY A 94 -6.12 -11.18 3.80
N ASP A 95 -6.15 -12.36 3.17
CA ASP A 95 -7.38 -13.14 2.97
C ASP A 95 -8.04 -13.53 4.30
N GLY A 96 -7.23 -13.95 5.29
CA GLY A 96 -7.74 -14.28 6.62
C GLY A 96 -8.24 -13.05 7.38
N ALA A 97 -7.54 -11.92 7.25
CA ALA A 97 -7.96 -10.66 7.86
C ALA A 97 -9.31 -10.15 7.32
N LEU A 98 -9.51 -10.24 5.99
CA LEU A 98 -10.78 -9.87 5.37
C LEU A 98 -11.92 -10.85 5.73
N GLN A 99 -11.61 -12.14 5.84
CA GLN A 99 -12.57 -13.15 6.29
C GLN A 99 -13.06 -12.89 7.72
N ASP A 100 -12.15 -12.58 8.65
CA ASP A 100 -12.49 -12.27 10.05
C ASP A 100 -13.42 -11.04 10.16
N LEU A 101 -13.29 -10.10 9.21
CA LEU A 101 -14.09 -8.87 9.14
C LEU A 101 -15.33 -9.01 8.24
N ASN A 102 -15.60 -10.20 7.70
CA ASN A 102 -16.72 -10.47 6.79
C ASN A 102 -16.72 -9.61 5.51
N MET A 103 -15.55 -9.12 5.06
CA MET A 103 -15.37 -8.36 3.82
C MET A 103 -14.94 -9.30 2.68
N LEU A 104 -15.91 -10.04 2.11
CA LEU A 104 -15.60 -11.16 1.22
C LEU A 104 -15.37 -10.78 -0.24
N ALA A 105 -15.88 -9.63 -0.69
CA ALA A 105 -15.84 -9.20 -2.08
C ALA A 105 -15.60 -7.69 -2.20
N PRO A 106 -14.41 -7.19 -1.83
CA PRO A 106 -14.09 -5.79 -2.06
C PRO A 106 -14.14 -5.48 -3.56
N ALA A 107 -14.76 -4.37 -3.93
CA ALA A 107 -14.72 -3.86 -5.31
C ALA A 107 -13.40 -3.15 -5.64
N ILE A 108 -12.77 -2.57 -4.61
CA ILE A 108 -11.53 -1.80 -4.71
C ILE A 108 -10.60 -2.22 -3.57
N ILE A 109 -9.31 -2.36 -3.88
CA ILE A 109 -8.24 -2.50 -2.90
C ILE A 109 -7.23 -1.37 -3.15
N LYS A 110 -6.92 -0.55 -2.15
CA LYS A 110 -5.76 0.37 -2.19
C LYS A 110 -4.65 -0.18 -1.31
N VAL A 111 -3.46 -0.33 -1.87
CA VAL A 111 -2.25 -0.77 -1.18
C VAL A 111 -1.23 0.35 -1.26
N ASP A 112 -1.09 1.06 -0.15
CA ASP A 112 -0.23 2.22 -0.02
C ASP A 112 0.69 1.95 1.18
N VAL A 113 1.69 1.12 0.93
CA VAL A 113 2.63 0.63 1.93
C VAL A 113 4.03 0.76 1.36
N GLU A 114 4.94 1.33 2.13
CA GLU A 114 6.29 1.73 1.71
C GLU A 114 7.21 0.53 1.41
N GLY A 115 7.03 -0.15 0.27
CA GLY A 115 7.88 -1.25 -0.21
C GLY A 115 7.39 -2.67 0.10
N ALA A 116 6.28 -2.81 0.83
CA ALA A 116 5.70 -4.10 1.23
C ALA A 116 4.52 -4.57 0.36
N GLN A 117 4.26 -3.90 -0.78
CA GLN A 117 3.05 -4.09 -1.60
C GLN A 117 2.90 -5.55 -2.07
N LEU A 118 4.00 -6.18 -2.50
CA LEU A 118 3.98 -7.56 -3.00
C LEU A 118 3.51 -8.56 -1.92
N SER A 119 3.96 -8.41 -0.68
CA SER A 119 3.54 -9.28 0.42
C SER A 119 2.06 -9.11 0.72
N VAL A 120 1.56 -7.86 0.69
CA VAL A 120 0.12 -7.57 0.83
C VAL A 120 -0.69 -8.27 -0.28
N PHE A 121 -0.26 -8.11 -1.54
CA PHE A 121 -0.96 -8.72 -2.68
C PHE A 121 -0.95 -10.25 -2.65
N ARG A 122 0.18 -10.87 -2.28
CA ARG A 122 0.26 -12.33 -2.07
C ARG A 122 -0.67 -12.78 -0.95
N GLY A 123 -0.73 -12.01 0.13
CA GLY A 123 -1.65 -12.22 1.24
C GLY A 123 -3.12 -12.13 0.88
N LEU A 124 -3.45 -11.37 -0.17
CA LEU A 124 -4.80 -11.16 -0.71
C LEU A 124 -5.07 -11.97 -1.98
N SER A 125 -4.22 -12.95 -2.31
CA SER A 125 -4.27 -13.64 -3.59
C SER A 125 -5.60 -14.38 -3.83
N GLU A 126 -6.20 -14.98 -2.80
CA GLU A 126 -7.48 -15.68 -2.93
C GLU A 126 -8.62 -14.68 -3.15
N THR A 127 -8.58 -13.54 -2.46
CA THR A 127 -9.54 -12.45 -2.64
C THR A 127 -9.42 -11.80 -4.01
N ILE A 128 -8.20 -11.53 -4.49
CA ILE A 128 -7.96 -10.95 -5.82
C ILE A 128 -8.45 -11.91 -6.92
N ALA A 129 -8.15 -13.20 -6.80
CA ALA A 129 -8.60 -14.20 -7.75
C ALA A 129 -10.14 -14.34 -7.78
N ARG A 130 -10.79 -14.31 -6.61
CA ARG A 130 -12.24 -14.52 -6.46
C ARG A 130 -13.06 -13.27 -6.77
N ALA A 131 -12.73 -12.14 -6.16
CA ALA A 131 -13.55 -10.92 -6.18
C ALA A 131 -13.20 -10.00 -7.35
N ARG A 132 -12.04 -10.20 -8.00
CA ARG A 132 -11.57 -9.40 -9.13
C ARG A 132 -11.64 -7.87 -8.87
N PRO A 133 -11.16 -7.36 -7.71
CA PRO A 133 -11.21 -5.93 -7.40
C PRO A 133 -10.33 -5.12 -8.36
N ILE A 134 -10.64 -3.83 -8.51
CA ILE A 134 -9.67 -2.85 -9.02
C ILE A 134 -8.64 -2.58 -7.92
N CYS A 135 -7.34 -2.67 -8.24
CA CYS A 135 -6.27 -2.49 -7.26
C CYS A 135 -5.47 -1.21 -7.52
N PHE A 136 -5.51 -0.25 -6.59
CA PHE A 136 -4.67 0.94 -6.61
C PHE A 136 -3.44 0.74 -5.73
N PHE A 137 -2.27 1.18 -6.19
CA PHE A 137 -1.04 1.09 -5.41
C PHE A 137 0.03 2.06 -5.91
N GLU A 138 1.01 2.30 -5.06
CA GLU A 138 2.13 3.19 -5.38
C GLU A 138 3.41 2.41 -5.65
N VAL A 139 4.19 2.84 -6.64
CA VAL A 139 5.56 2.38 -6.88
C VAL A 139 6.44 3.61 -7.06
N LEU A 140 7.40 3.78 -6.16
CA LEU A 140 8.29 4.94 -6.16
C LEU A 140 9.40 4.80 -7.20
N PRO A 141 9.82 5.93 -7.82
CA PRO A 141 10.97 5.92 -8.72
C PRO A 141 12.31 5.78 -7.98
N ASN A 142 13.37 5.48 -8.73
CA ASN A 142 14.75 5.37 -8.27
C ASN A 142 15.51 6.72 -8.31
N TYR A 143 14.79 7.82 -8.09
CA TYR A 143 15.37 9.14 -7.95
C TYR A 143 14.57 9.97 -6.94
N MET A 144 15.20 11.00 -6.38
CA MET A 144 14.64 11.83 -5.31
C MET A 144 14.92 13.32 -5.54
N GLY A 145 14.12 14.16 -4.89
CA GLY A 145 14.27 15.62 -4.95
C GLY A 145 13.84 16.24 -6.28
N ASP A 146 13.81 17.57 -6.32
CA ASP A 146 13.42 18.34 -7.50
C ASP A 146 14.41 18.14 -8.66
N ASP A 147 15.69 17.95 -8.34
CA ASP A 147 16.76 17.69 -9.31
C ASP A 147 16.79 16.24 -9.82
N ARG A 148 15.89 15.38 -9.31
CA ARG A 148 15.76 13.95 -9.67
C ARG A 148 17.08 13.20 -9.58
N GLU A 149 17.76 13.36 -8.45
CA GLU A 149 19.02 12.69 -8.17
C GLU A 149 18.78 11.18 -8.02
N ALA A 150 19.57 10.37 -8.74
CA ALA A 150 19.46 8.93 -8.65
C ALA A 150 19.78 8.43 -7.23
N ILE A 151 19.02 7.44 -6.76
CA ILE A 151 19.29 6.79 -5.48
C ILE A 151 20.48 5.82 -5.58
N ASP A 152 20.87 5.27 -4.42
CA ASP A 152 21.89 4.23 -4.34
C ASP A 152 21.59 3.06 -5.30
N LYS A 153 22.64 2.55 -5.98
CA LYS A 153 22.50 1.56 -7.04
C LYS A 153 21.94 0.22 -6.57
N ASP A 154 22.31 -0.20 -5.37
CA ASP A 154 21.86 -1.48 -4.81
C ASP A 154 20.40 -1.37 -4.38
N VAL A 155 20.01 -0.22 -3.81
CA VAL A 155 18.60 0.09 -3.51
C VAL A 155 17.78 0.16 -4.80
N ALA A 156 18.28 0.83 -5.84
CA ALA A 156 17.62 0.90 -7.14
C ALA A 156 17.40 -0.48 -7.77
N ALA A 157 18.39 -1.38 -7.66
CA ALA A 157 18.27 -2.75 -8.13
C ALA A 157 17.19 -3.54 -7.36
N ALA A 158 17.16 -3.43 -6.03
CA ALA A 158 16.13 -4.06 -5.21
C ALA A 158 14.72 -3.53 -5.53
N ASN A 159 14.58 -2.22 -5.76
CA ASN A 159 13.30 -1.61 -6.14
C ASN A 159 12.80 -2.14 -7.49
N ARG A 160 13.69 -2.29 -8.49
CA ARG A 160 13.32 -2.90 -9.79
C ARG A 160 12.85 -4.34 -9.64
N GLU A 161 13.53 -5.14 -8.83
CA GLU A 161 13.15 -6.53 -8.60
C GLU A 161 11.75 -6.63 -7.97
N LYS A 162 11.49 -5.82 -6.94
CA LYS A 162 10.17 -5.75 -6.29
C LYS A 162 9.08 -5.30 -7.25
N ALA A 163 9.31 -4.22 -7.99
CA ALA A 163 8.35 -3.72 -8.97
C ALA A 163 8.08 -4.74 -10.08
N GLY A 164 9.11 -5.40 -10.59
CA GLY A 164 8.99 -6.50 -11.55
C GLY A 164 8.15 -7.67 -11.00
N ALA A 165 8.33 -8.03 -9.73
CA ALA A 165 7.54 -9.07 -9.09
C ALA A 165 6.06 -8.68 -8.88
N ILE A 166 5.78 -7.40 -8.58
CA ILE A 166 4.40 -6.87 -8.55
C ILE A 166 3.77 -6.95 -9.95
N PHE A 167 4.50 -6.52 -10.98
CA PHE A 167 4.02 -6.58 -12.36
C PHE A 167 3.66 -8.02 -12.76
N GLN A 168 4.54 -8.96 -12.45
CA GLN A 168 4.35 -10.37 -12.76
C GLN A 168 3.17 -10.98 -11.99
N PHE A 169 3.02 -10.65 -10.69
CA PHE A 169 1.88 -11.10 -9.89
C PHE A 169 0.54 -10.71 -10.52
N PHE A 170 0.37 -9.45 -10.93
CA PHE A 170 -0.87 -9.00 -11.54
C PHE A 170 -1.08 -9.63 -12.91
N ARG A 171 -0.04 -9.74 -13.73
CA ARG A 171 -0.11 -10.39 -15.03
C ARG A 171 -0.58 -11.84 -14.91
N ASP A 172 0.02 -12.60 -13.99
CA ASP A 172 -0.35 -14.00 -13.74
C ASP A 172 -1.76 -14.14 -13.16
N SER A 173 -2.21 -13.12 -12.42
CA SER A 173 -3.57 -13.03 -11.91
C SER A 173 -4.58 -12.55 -12.97
N GLY A 174 -4.17 -12.34 -14.22
CA GLY A 174 -5.05 -11.88 -15.30
C GLY A 174 -5.45 -10.41 -15.17
N TYR A 175 -4.52 -9.54 -14.78
CA TYR A 175 -4.71 -8.11 -14.69
C TYR A 175 -3.81 -7.36 -15.68
N ARG A 176 -4.21 -6.13 -16.00
CA ARG A 176 -3.40 -5.15 -16.72
C ARG A 176 -3.17 -3.92 -15.85
N ILE A 177 -1.93 -3.45 -15.82
CA ILE A 177 -1.53 -2.29 -15.01
C ILE A 177 -1.47 -1.03 -15.89
N TYR A 178 -1.91 0.07 -15.31
CA TYR A 178 -1.88 1.42 -15.86
C TYR A 178 -1.20 2.35 -14.85
N GLN A 179 -0.40 3.28 -15.34
CA GLN A 179 0.10 4.40 -14.57
C GLN A 179 -0.94 5.52 -14.59
N ILE A 180 -1.16 6.14 -13.44
CA ILE A 180 -2.03 7.31 -13.29
C ILE A 180 -1.14 8.54 -13.26
N ASP A 181 -1.38 9.49 -14.16
CA ASP A 181 -0.64 10.74 -14.17
C ASP A 181 -1.21 11.78 -13.18
N LEU A 182 -0.53 12.92 -13.04
CA LEU A 182 -0.98 14.01 -12.15
C LEU A 182 -2.35 14.62 -12.52
N ALA A 183 -2.83 14.41 -13.75
CA ALA A 183 -4.17 14.81 -14.17
C ALA A 183 -5.23 13.74 -13.90
N GLY A 184 -4.81 12.53 -13.49
CA GLY A 184 -5.68 11.38 -13.24
C GLY A 184 -5.91 10.51 -14.47
N GLU A 185 -5.17 10.72 -15.56
CA GLU A 185 -5.30 9.93 -16.79
C GLU A 185 -4.53 8.61 -16.68
N GLU A 186 -5.14 7.53 -17.17
CA GLU A 186 -4.58 6.18 -17.10
C GLU A 186 -3.87 5.80 -18.41
N SER A 187 -2.60 5.41 -18.31
CA SER A 187 -1.82 4.90 -19.44
C SER A 187 -1.30 3.49 -19.19
N PRO A 188 -1.54 2.51 -20.09
CA PRO A 188 -1.13 1.13 -19.87
C PRO A 188 0.39 1.01 -19.88
N ILE A 189 0.94 0.23 -18.95
CA ILE A 189 2.37 -0.07 -18.89
C ILE A 189 2.66 -1.53 -19.28
N ASN A 190 3.86 -1.79 -19.81
CA ASN A 190 4.36 -3.15 -20.10
C ASN A 190 5.43 -3.61 -19.09
N GLY A 191 5.71 -2.77 -18.09
CA GLY A 191 6.72 -2.93 -17.06
C GLY A 191 6.93 -1.57 -16.39
N PHE A 192 7.46 -1.58 -15.17
CA PHE A 192 7.81 -0.34 -14.47
C PHE A 192 9.14 0.20 -15.01
N ASP A 193 9.18 1.49 -15.34
CA ASP A 193 10.42 2.23 -15.60
C ASP A 193 10.67 3.16 -14.42
N LEU A 194 11.53 2.72 -13.51
CA LEU A 194 11.82 3.44 -12.27
C LEU A 194 13.04 4.35 -12.39
N ASP A 195 13.86 4.19 -13.43
CA ASP A 195 15.16 4.87 -13.52
C ASP A 195 15.13 6.06 -14.48
N ASP A 196 14.20 6.12 -15.45
CA ASP A 196 14.08 7.25 -16.36
C ASP A 196 13.26 8.40 -15.74
N PRO A 197 13.90 9.51 -15.35
CA PRO A 197 13.17 10.64 -14.80
C PRO A 197 12.26 11.28 -15.86
N GLY A 198 12.63 11.24 -17.14
CA GLY A 198 11.86 11.80 -18.24
C GLY A 198 10.53 11.08 -18.49
N ALA A 199 10.43 9.82 -18.08
CA ALA A 199 9.22 9.00 -18.19
C ALA A 199 8.29 9.12 -16.96
N PHE A 200 8.64 9.93 -15.97
CA PHE A 200 7.84 10.07 -14.74
C PHE A 200 6.53 10.81 -14.98
N LEU A 201 5.42 10.11 -14.83
CA LEU A 201 4.07 10.70 -14.88
C LEU A 201 3.41 10.77 -13.48
N GLY A 202 3.96 10.03 -12.51
CA GLY A 202 3.41 9.86 -11.17
C GLY A 202 3.87 8.53 -10.58
N SER A 203 3.67 8.37 -9.27
CA SER A 203 3.94 7.11 -8.54
C SER A 203 2.70 6.23 -8.37
N ASP A 204 1.52 6.71 -8.78
CA ASP A 204 0.25 6.01 -8.66
C ASP A 204 0.01 5.06 -9.83
N TYR A 205 -0.46 3.86 -9.51
CA TYR A 205 -0.81 2.83 -10.47
C TYR A 205 -2.15 2.20 -10.13
N VAL A 206 -2.81 1.69 -11.16
CA VAL A 206 -4.04 0.90 -11.04
C VAL A 206 -3.93 -0.38 -11.86
N ALA A 207 -4.35 -1.49 -11.27
CA ALA A 207 -4.50 -2.77 -11.96
C ALA A 207 -5.99 -3.07 -12.17
N HIS A 208 -6.36 -3.29 -13.44
CA HIS A 208 -7.71 -3.67 -13.85
C HIS A 208 -7.75 -5.15 -14.26
N PRO A 209 -8.80 -5.90 -13.86
CA PRO A 209 -8.99 -7.28 -14.30
C PRO A 209 -9.28 -7.34 -15.81
N VAL A 210 -8.69 -8.32 -16.50
CA VAL A 210 -8.90 -8.62 -17.94
C VAL A 210 -9.73 -9.88 -18.13
#